data_AF-A0A2V6B7P8-F1
#
_entry.id   AF-A0A2V6B7P8-F1
#
_cell.length_a   1.000
_cell.length_b   1.000
_cell.length_c   1.000
_cell.angle_alpha   90.00
_cell.angle_beta   90.00
_cell.angle_gamma   90.00
#
_symmetry.space_group_name_H-M   'P 1'
#
loop_
_entity.id
_entity.type
_entity.pdbx_description
1 polymer ?
#
loop_
_entity_poly.entity_id
_entity_poly.type
_entity_poly.pdbx_seq_one_letter_code
_entity_poly.pdbx_strand_id
1 'polypeptide(L)'
;MFPRRCYLKLIAAESRTLMDKSRPSRKQHYRLFGCADLAFVVVASGMIGLCPRTVASISLSHSSALKIGQRVWQNECNGTVSGLTSWNQGEDFASLGIGHFIWYPKGRRGPFEESFPKVVSFISSRGAKLPAVLLDAGAGNACPWNSRAEFVRAQHSVEMNQLRRFLADTIDLQAEFLVARLEAALPKMLAEAAPTDRLNVQQQIERLTKTPQGCYALVDYVNFKGEGVLHSERYQGQGWGLLQVLEAMHGNSEAEAADEFARAATAVLTRRVHNSPPERHESQWLTGWLRRVNSYNGG
;
A
#
# COMPACT_ATOMS: atom_id res chain seq x y z
N MET A 1 -2.09 21.30 -51.65
CA MET A 1 -2.20 21.86 -50.27
C MET A 1 -2.95 20.82 -49.44
N PHE A 2 -2.23 19.94 -48.75
CA PHE A 2 -2.81 18.84 -47.95
C PHE A 2 -2.75 19.22 -46.46
N PRO A 3 -3.83 19.06 -45.67
CA PRO A 3 -3.75 19.28 -44.24
C PRO A 3 -3.14 18.05 -43.56
N ARG A 4 -2.06 18.29 -42.81
CA ARG A 4 -1.43 17.29 -41.94
C ARG A 4 -2.35 16.99 -40.76
N ARG A 5 -2.80 15.73 -40.63
CA ARG A 5 -3.38 15.20 -39.38
C ARG A 5 -2.26 15.05 -38.35
N CYS A 6 -2.25 15.91 -37.34
CA CYS A 6 -1.49 15.68 -36.11
C CYS A 6 -2.16 14.55 -35.31
N TYR A 7 -1.53 13.38 -35.31
CA TYR A 7 -1.83 12.33 -34.33
C TYR A 7 -1.20 12.74 -32.99
N LEU A 8 -2.00 13.27 -32.07
CA LEU A 8 -1.62 13.28 -30.65
C LEU A 8 -1.61 11.83 -30.17
N LYS A 9 -0.41 11.27 -29.98
CA LYS A 9 -0.23 10.04 -29.19
C LYS A 9 -0.54 10.39 -27.72
N LEU A 10 -1.72 10.03 -27.25
CA LEU A 10 -2.01 9.90 -25.82
C LEU A 10 -1.17 8.74 -25.29
N ILE A 11 0.00 9.06 -24.72
CA ILE A 11 0.73 8.14 -23.85
C ILE A 11 0.00 8.17 -22.52
N ALA A 12 -0.89 7.21 -22.30
CA ALA A 12 -1.39 6.94 -20.96
C ALA A 12 -0.18 6.59 -20.09
N ALA A 13 0.09 7.40 -19.07
CA ALA A 13 1.09 7.10 -18.07
C ALA A 13 0.63 5.83 -17.34
N GLU A 14 1.29 4.71 -17.58
CA GLU A 14 1.13 3.52 -16.74
C GLU A 14 1.56 3.91 -15.32
N SER A 15 0.60 4.05 -14.40
CA SER A 15 0.89 4.20 -12.98
C SER A 15 1.35 2.85 -12.46
N ARG A 16 2.64 2.53 -12.68
CA ARG A 16 3.28 1.29 -12.21
C ARG A 16 3.70 1.47 -10.76
N THR A 17 2.73 1.35 -9.87
CA THR A 17 2.89 1.54 -8.43
C THR A 17 3.36 0.26 -7.73
N LEU A 18 3.14 -0.91 -8.35
CA LEU A 18 3.26 -2.23 -7.73
C LEU A 18 3.98 -3.30 -8.59
N MET A 19 5.25 -3.13 -8.98
CA MET A 19 6.05 -4.23 -9.61
C MET A 19 7.52 -4.14 -9.17
N ASP A 20 8.33 -5.21 -9.07
CA ASP A 20 8.22 -6.64 -9.38
C ASP A 20 8.88 -7.42 -8.22
N LYS A 21 8.30 -8.54 -7.76
CA LYS A 21 8.89 -9.43 -6.76
C LYS A 21 8.94 -10.86 -7.30
N SER A 22 10.10 -11.30 -7.72
CA SER A 22 10.30 -12.69 -8.15
C SER A 22 10.06 -13.68 -7.00
N ARG A 23 9.48 -14.84 -7.33
CA ARG A 23 9.12 -15.94 -6.42
C ARG A 23 10.37 -16.49 -5.70
N PRO A 24 10.36 -16.68 -4.37
CA PRO A 24 11.45 -17.38 -3.70
C PRO A 24 11.43 -18.87 -4.09
N SER A 25 12.47 -19.30 -4.79
CA SER A 25 12.83 -20.71 -4.89
C SER A 25 13.55 -21.10 -3.60
N ARG A 26 13.02 -22.11 -2.90
CA ARG A 26 13.75 -23.19 -2.20
C ARG A 26 13.24 -23.49 -0.78
N LYS A 27 13.08 -24.79 -0.56
CA LYS A 27 12.57 -25.52 0.61
C LYS A 27 13.30 -25.14 1.91
N GLN A 28 12.55 -24.81 2.96
CA GLN A 28 13.07 -24.75 4.33
C GLN A 28 13.02 -26.15 4.95
N HIS A 29 14.19 -26.68 5.30
CA HIS A 29 14.33 -27.83 6.18
C HIS A 29 14.24 -27.34 7.63
N TYR A 30 13.22 -27.78 8.37
CA TYR A 30 13.16 -27.62 9.81
C TYR A 30 14.15 -28.60 10.46
N ARG A 31 15.11 -28.08 11.22
CA ARG A 31 15.86 -28.87 12.20
C ARG A 31 15.26 -28.59 13.59
N LEU A 32 14.70 -29.63 14.19
CA LEU A 32 14.38 -29.68 15.62
C LEU A 32 15.68 -29.67 16.44
N PHE A 33 15.76 -28.76 17.40
CA PHE A 33 16.49 -28.91 18.66
C PHE A 33 15.47 -28.49 19.72
N GLY A 34 15.11 -29.27 20.73
CA GLY A 34 15.97 -30.00 21.65
C GLY A 34 15.78 -29.33 23.01
N CYS A 35 14.82 -29.82 23.78
CA CYS A 35 14.36 -29.28 25.06
C CYS A 35 15.44 -29.47 26.15
N ALA A 36 15.70 -28.45 26.95
CA ALA A 36 16.39 -28.59 28.23
C ALA A 36 15.91 -27.51 29.20
N ASP A 37 15.24 -27.97 30.26
CA ASP A 37 14.79 -27.21 31.42
C ASP A 37 15.97 -26.63 32.22
N LEU A 38 15.83 -25.39 32.70
CA LEU A 38 16.53 -24.97 33.91
C LEU A 38 15.82 -23.84 34.67
N ALA A 39 15.37 -24.25 35.86
CA ALA A 39 15.03 -23.56 37.11
C ALA A 39 15.00 -22.01 37.16
N PHE A 40 13.85 -21.54 37.64
CA PHE A 40 13.55 -20.18 38.10
C PHE A 40 14.42 -19.72 39.28
N VAL A 41 15.00 -18.53 39.16
CA VAL A 41 15.41 -17.70 40.31
C VAL A 41 14.65 -16.39 40.20
N VAL A 42 13.72 -16.15 41.13
CA VAL A 42 12.93 -14.91 41.23
C VAL A 42 13.74 -13.88 42.00
N VAL A 43 14.30 -12.90 41.30
CA VAL A 43 14.78 -11.65 41.89
C VAL A 43 13.71 -10.59 41.65
N ALA A 44 13.07 -10.15 42.73
CA ALA A 44 12.06 -9.10 42.71
C ALA A 44 12.73 -7.73 42.49
N SER A 45 12.98 -7.40 41.22
CA SER A 45 13.35 -6.04 40.81
C SER A 45 12.08 -5.28 40.42
N GLY A 46 11.86 -4.11 41.03
CA GLY A 46 10.68 -3.28 40.86
C GLY A 46 10.35 -3.02 39.38
N MET A 47 9.26 -3.61 38.92
CA MET A 47 8.68 -3.34 37.61
C MET A 47 8.02 -1.97 37.64
N ILE A 48 8.76 -0.93 37.24
CA ILE A 48 8.13 0.27 36.69
C ILE A 48 7.33 -0.23 35.49
N GLY A 49 6.01 -0.35 35.66
CA GLY A 49 5.11 -0.73 34.59
C GLY A 49 5.24 0.29 33.46
N LEU A 50 5.99 -0.07 32.42
CA LEU A 50 5.88 0.56 31.11
C LEU A 50 4.49 0.22 30.59
N CYS A 51 3.51 1.04 30.98
CA CYS A 51 2.20 1.02 30.38
C CYS A 51 2.42 1.28 28.89
N PRO A 52 2.10 0.34 27.98
CA PRO A 52 2.27 0.59 26.55
C PRO A 52 1.42 1.80 26.21
N ARG A 53 2.06 2.91 25.80
CA ARG A 53 1.35 4.06 25.26
C ARG A 53 0.59 3.57 24.05
N THR A 54 -0.73 3.49 24.16
CA THR A 54 -1.62 3.25 23.04
C THR A 54 -1.31 4.27 21.97
N VAL A 55 -0.99 3.80 20.76
CA VAL A 55 -0.86 4.67 19.59
C VAL A 55 -2.16 5.45 19.46
N ALA A 56 -2.07 6.76 19.28
CA ALA A 56 -3.24 7.58 19.01
C ALA A 56 -3.98 7.00 17.79
N SER A 57 -5.29 6.76 17.93
CA SER A 57 -6.15 6.41 16.80
C SER A 57 -6.12 7.54 15.76
N ILE A 58 -6.07 7.20 14.48
CA ILE A 58 -6.08 8.21 13.41
C ILE A 58 -7.52 8.72 13.28
N SER A 59 -7.85 9.76 14.04
CA SER A 59 -9.18 10.37 13.98
C SER A 59 -9.30 11.29 12.76
N LEU A 60 -9.50 10.70 11.59
CA LEU A 60 -9.83 11.44 10.36
C LEU A 60 -11.34 11.61 10.21
N SER A 61 -11.79 12.83 9.93
CA SER A 61 -13.17 13.05 9.50
C SER A 61 -13.41 12.39 8.14
N HIS A 62 -14.66 12.00 7.87
CA HIS A 62 -15.06 11.44 6.56
C HIS A 62 -14.65 12.36 5.39
N SER A 63 -14.81 13.68 5.55
CA SER A 63 -14.41 14.65 4.52
C SER A 63 -12.89 14.68 4.27
N SER A 64 -12.07 14.47 5.31
CA SER A 64 -10.62 14.37 5.17
C SER A 64 -10.21 13.04 4.52
N ALA A 65 -10.84 11.94 4.92
CA ALA A 65 -10.63 10.63 4.28
C ALA A 65 -10.96 10.71 2.78
N LEU A 66 -12.08 11.30 2.40
CA LEU A 66 -12.47 11.47 0.99
C LEU A 66 -11.44 12.28 0.19
N LYS A 67 -10.93 13.40 0.74
CA LYS A 67 -9.87 14.19 0.09
C LYS A 67 -8.59 13.38 -0.13
N ILE A 68 -8.21 12.56 0.85
CA ILE A 68 -7.09 11.62 0.73
C ILE A 68 -7.38 10.62 -0.41
N GLY A 69 -8.55 9.99 -0.40
CA GLY A 69 -8.98 9.05 -1.44
C GLY A 69 -8.95 9.64 -2.84
N GLN A 70 -9.37 10.89 -3.02
CA GLN A 70 -9.29 11.60 -4.31
C GLN A 70 -7.86 11.79 -4.79
N ARG A 71 -6.92 12.11 -3.89
CA ARG A 71 -5.49 12.21 -4.24
C ARG A 71 -4.90 10.85 -4.60
N VAL A 72 -5.26 9.80 -3.85
CA VAL A 72 -4.84 8.42 -4.18
C VAL A 72 -5.42 8.01 -5.54
N TRP A 73 -6.68 8.31 -5.82
CA TRP A 73 -7.31 8.07 -7.13
C TRP A 73 -6.61 8.82 -8.27
N GLN A 74 -6.16 10.06 -8.02
CA GLN A 74 -5.37 10.81 -8.99
C GLN A 74 -4.01 10.13 -9.25
N ASN A 75 -3.34 9.64 -8.21
CA ASN A 75 -2.04 8.97 -8.35
C ASN A 75 -2.16 7.62 -9.05
N GLU A 76 -3.13 6.79 -8.68
CA GLU A 76 -3.27 5.42 -9.20
C GLU A 76 -3.97 5.41 -10.57
N CYS A 77 -5.07 6.14 -10.72
CA CYS A 77 -5.97 6.00 -11.87
C CYS A 77 -6.07 7.27 -12.73
N ASN A 78 -5.21 8.27 -12.50
CA ASN A 78 -5.27 9.60 -13.11
C ASN A 78 -6.64 10.30 -12.91
N GLY A 79 -7.37 9.95 -11.84
CA GLY A 79 -8.70 10.48 -11.56
C GLY A 79 -9.79 10.02 -12.53
N THR A 80 -9.56 8.93 -13.28
CA THR A 80 -10.49 8.45 -14.31
C THR A 80 -11.25 7.20 -13.86
N VAL A 81 -12.51 7.08 -14.30
CA VAL A 81 -13.34 5.88 -14.07
C VAL A 81 -12.78 4.66 -14.80
N SER A 82 -12.22 4.84 -16.01
CA SER A 82 -11.56 3.76 -16.75
C SER A 82 -10.33 3.23 -16.00
N GLY A 83 -9.60 4.10 -15.30
CA GLY A 83 -8.42 3.72 -14.53
C GLY A 83 -8.74 2.90 -13.29
N LEU A 84 -9.99 2.89 -12.80
CA LEU A 84 -10.41 2.04 -11.68
C LEU A 84 -10.30 0.54 -11.97
N THR A 85 -10.08 0.15 -13.23
CA THR A 85 -9.87 -1.24 -13.63
C THR A 85 -8.68 -1.34 -14.55
N SER A 86 -7.59 -1.95 -14.10
CA SER A 86 -6.39 -2.14 -14.89
C SER A 86 -5.79 -3.54 -14.69
N TRP A 87 -5.02 -3.98 -15.68
CA TRP A 87 -4.19 -5.18 -15.59
C TRP A 87 -2.95 -4.92 -16.43
N ASN A 88 -1.83 -4.63 -15.78
CA ASN A 88 -0.63 -4.21 -16.50
C ASN A 88 0.06 -5.40 -17.17
N GLN A 89 0.86 -5.10 -18.20
CA GLN A 89 1.67 -6.14 -18.83
C GLN A 89 2.75 -6.63 -17.84
N GLY A 90 2.87 -7.95 -17.70
CA GLY A 90 3.82 -8.58 -16.77
C GLY A 90 3.24 -8.90 -15.39
N GLU A 91 2.01 -8.46 -15.08
CA GLU A 91 1.29 -8.83 -13.86
C GLU A 91 0.44 -10.08 -14.03
N ASP A 92 0.33 -10.86 -12.95
CA ASP A 92 -0.52 -12.04 -12.85
C ASP A 92 -1.89 -11.74 -12.17
N PHE A 93 -2.24 -10.46 -12.01
CA PHE A 93 -3.40 -9.99 -11.26
C PHE A 93 -4.04 -8.74 -11.88
N ALA A 94 -5.32 -8.50 -11.54
CA ALA A 94 -5.99 -7.24 -11.83
C ALA A 94 -5.80 -6.25 -10.67
N SER A 95 -5.72 -4.96 -11.00
CA SER A 95 -5.64 -3.84 -10.07
C SER A 95 -6.92 -3.02 -10.16
N LEU A 96 -7.62 -2.89 -9.03
CA LEU A 96 -9.00 -2.38 -8.98
C LEU A 96 -9.18 -1.26 -7.96
N GLY A 97 -10.08 -0.33 -8.25
CA GLY A 97 -10.45 0.75 -7.34
C GLY A 97 -9.36 1.81 -7.18
N ILE A 98 -9.63 2.81 -6.34
CA ILE A 98 -8.75 3.98 -6.18
C ILE A 98 -7.38 3.62 -5.62
N GLY A 99 -7.28 2.53 -4.84
CA GLY A 99 -6.03 2.06 -4.27
C GLY A 99 -5.28 1.04 -5.14
N HIS A 100 -5.76 0.73 -6.35
CA HIS A 100 -5.23 -0.37 -7.18
C HIS A 100 -5.12 -1.68 -6.38
N PHE A 101 -6.22 -2.05 -5.74
CA PHE A 101 -6.34 -3.25 -4.93
C PHE A 101 -6.17 -4.50 -5.80
N ILE A 102 -5.34 -5.43 -5.33
CA ILE A 102 -4.92 -6.60 -6.09
C ILE A 102 -5.99 -7.68 -6.00
N TRP A 103 -6.38 -8.24 -7.15
CA TRP A 103 -7.25 -9.41 -7.27
C TRP A 103 -6.63 -10.49 -8.17
N TYR A 104 -6.30 -11.64 -7.58
CA TYR A 104 -5.71 -12.76 -8.30
C TYR A 104 -6.77 -13.67 -8.94
N PRO A 105 -6.47 -14.28 -10.09
CA PRO A 105 -7.27 -15.36 -10.66
C PRO A 105 -7.34 -16.60 -9.77
N LYS A 106 -8.31 -17.47 -10.05
CA LYS A 106 -8.51 -18.71 -9.31
C LYS A 106 -7.26 -19.60 -9.40
N GLY A 107 -6.82 -20.13 -8.25
CA GLY A 107 -5.64 -20.99 -8.18
C GLY A 107 -4.31 -20.28 -8.42
N ARG A 108 -4.30 -18.96 -8.63
CA ARG A 108 -3.08 -18.17 -8.71
C ARG A 108 -2.85 -17.40 -7.42
N ARG A 109 -1.60 -17.30 -7.03
CA ARG A 109 -1.12 -16.39 -6.00
C ARG A 109 0.19 -15.79 -6.48
N GLY A 110 0.38 -14.52 -6.14
CA GLY A 110 1.61 -13.82 -6.43
C GLY A 110 2.38 -13.46 -5.17
N PRO A 111 3.48 -12.72 -5.33
CA PRO A 111 4.34 -12.27 -4.23
C PRO A 111 3.74 -11.10 -3.44
N PHE A 112 2.60 -10.56 -3.88
CA PHE A 112 1.92 -9.43 -3.28
C PHE A 112 0.67 -9.90 -2.55
N GLU A 113 0.32 -9.16 -1.50
CA GLU A 113 -0.89 -9.44 -0.73
C GLU A 113 -2.14 -9.09 -1.55
N GLU A 114 -3.06 -10.03 -1.63
CA GLU A 114 -4.37 -9.82 -2.24
C GLU A 114 -5.23 -8.93 -1.32
N SER A 115 -5.71 -7.79 -1.87
CA SER A 115 -6.41 -6.77 -1.09
C SER A 115 -7.82 -6.47 -1.57
N PHE A 116 -8.15 -6.74 -2.84
CA PHE A 116 -9.47 -6.41 -3.39
C PHE A 116 -10.65 -7.10 -2.67
N PRO A 117 -10.59 -8.41 -2.33
CA PRO A 117 -11.66 -9.05 -1.56
C PRO A 117 -11.90 -8.40 -0.19
N LYS A 118 -10.84 -7.90 0.46
CA LYS A 118 -10.95 -7.20 1.76
C LYS A 118 -11.71 -5.89 1.61
N VAL A 119 -11.47 -5.15 0.52
CA VAL A 119 -12.17 -3.90 0.20
C VAL A 119 -13.65 -4.17 -0.08
N VAL A 120 -13.95 -5.20 -0.87
CA VAL A 120 -15.34 -5.61 -1.16
C VAL A 120 -16.08 -5.98 0.12
N SER A 121 -15.45 -6.77 1.01
CA SER A 121 -16.02 -7.11 2.32
C SER A 121 -16.25 -5.87 3.18
N PHE A 122 -15.31 -4.93 3.21
CA PHE A 122 -15.46 -3.69 3.95
C PHE A 122 -16.63 -2.86 3.44
N ILE A 123 -16.69 -2.61 2.13
CA ILE A 123 -17.77 -1.86 1.47
C ILE A 123 -19.13 -2.53 1.72
N SER A 124 -19.22 -3.85 1.59
CA SER A 124 -20.45 -4.60 1.85
C SER A 124 -20.88 -4.50 3.31
N SER A 125 -19.95 -4.58 4.27
CA SER A 125 -20.24 -4.41 5.70
C SER A 125 -20.79 -3.02 6.06
N ARG A 126 -20.56 -2.03 5.19
CA ARG A 126 -21.10 -0.67 5.30
C ARG A 126 -22.45 -0.49 4.58
N GLY A 127 -23.06 -1.58 4.11
CA GLY A 127 -24.42 -1.59 3.54
C GLY A 127 -24.50 -1.31 2.04
N ALA A 128 -23.37 -1.14 1.35
CA ALA A 128 -23.37 -0.96 -0.09
C ALA A 128 -23.75 -2.28 -0.81
N LYS A 129 -24.60 -2.17 -1.83
CA LYS A 129 -25.04 -3.32 -2.63
C LYS A 129 -23.94 -3.76 -3.58
N LEU A 130 -23.63 -5.05 -3.57
CA LEU A 130 -22.64 -5.63 -4.49
C LEU A 130 -23.28 -5.94 -5.85
N PRO A 131 -22.61 -5.60 -6.98
CA PRO A 131 -23.03 -6.07 -8.30
C PRO A 131 -22.88 -7.59 -8.41
N ALA A 132 -23.55 -8.21 -9.38
CA ALA A 132 -23.58 -9.67 -9.56
C ALA A 132 -22.18 -10.30 -9.62
N VAL A 133 -21.24 -9.65 -10.33
CA VAL A 133 -19.83 -10.07 -10.45
C VAL A 133 -19.09 -10.12 -9.10
N LEU A 134 -19.60 -9.46 -8.06
CA LEU A 134 -19.01 -9.39 -6.72
C LEU A 134 -19.83 -10.11 -5.64
N LEU A 135 -21.03 -10.62 -5.93
CA LEU A 135 -21.88 -11.28 -4.93
C LEU A 135 -21.17 -12.47 -4.27
N ASP A 136 -20.38 -13.21 -5.04
CA ASP A 136 -19.56 -14.31 -4.51
C ASP A 136 -18.12 -13.88 -4.16
N ALA A 137 -17.67 -12.70 -4.61
CA ALA A 137 -16.31 -12.19 -4.37
C ALA A 137 -16.10 -11.81 -2.89
N GLY A 138 -17.14 -11.33 -2.20
CA GLY A 138 -17.11 -11.08 -0.76
C GLY A 138 -16.88 -12.33 0.10
N ALA A 139 -17.11 -13.53 -0.46
CA ALA A 139 -16.83 -14.82 0.17
C ALA A 139 -15.45 -15.41 -0.17
N GLY A 140 -14.56 -14.62 -0.79
CA GLY A 140 -13.19 -15.05 -1.11
C GLY A 140 -13.02 -15.71 -2.49
N ASN A 141 -13.98 -15.53 -3.41
CA ASN A 141 -13.80 -15.97 -4.78
C ASN A 141 -12.82 -15.08 -5.57
N ALA A 142 -12.09 -15.74 -6.46
CA ALA A 142 -11.01 -15.16 -7.22
C ALA A 142 -11.50 -14.30 -8.40
N CYS A 143 -10.59 -13.53 -8.99
CA CYS A 143 -10.86 -12.71 -10.17
C CYS A 143 -11.49 -13.57 -11.28
N PRO A 144 -12.64 -13.16 -11.86
CA PRO A 144 -13.37 -13.95 -12.85
C PRO A 144 -12.62 -14.03 -14.19
N TRP A 145 -11.70 -13.10 -14.43
CA TRP A 145 -10.81 -13.12 -15.60
C TRP A 145 -9.53 -13.86 -15.25
N ASN A 146 -9.22 -14.92 -15.98
CA ASN A 146 -8.06 -15.78 -15.71
C ASN A 146 -6.77 -15.26 -16.35
N SER A 147 -6.86 -14.23 -17.19
CA SER A 147 -5.71 -13.63 -17.85
C SER A 147 -5.97 -12.17 -18.20
N ARG A 148 -4.89 -11.40 -18.39
CA ARG A 148 -4.95 -10.05 -18.94
C ARG A 148 -5.70 -9.99 -20.28
N ALA A 149 -5.51 -10.99 -21.15
CA ALA A 149 -6.18 -11.02 -22.45
C ALA A 149 -7.70 -11.13 -22.31
N GLU A 150 -8.19 -11.96 -21.38
CA GLU A 150 -9.62 -12.03 -21.05
C GLU A 150 -10.12 -10.72 -20.45
N PHE A 151 -9.38 -10.14 -19.51
CA PHE A 151 -9.73 -8.87 -18.87
C PHE A 151 -9.86 -7.73 -19.89
N VAL A 152 -8.91 -7.65 -20.83
CA VAL A 152 -8.92 -6.64 -21.90
C VAL A 152 -10.09 -6.86 -22.85
N ARG A 153 -10.38 -8.10 -23.27
CA ARG A 153 -11.56 -8.40 -24.11
C ARG A 153 -12.87 -8.03 -23.41
N ALA A 154 -12.93 -8.21 -22.09
CA ALA A 154 -14.09 -7.87 -21.28
C ALA A 154 -14.19 -6.38 -20.93
N GLN A 155 -13.28 -5.51 -21.40
CA GLN A 155 -13.26 -4.09 -21.00
C GLN A 155 -14.58 -3.38 -21.21
N HIS A 156 -15.38 -3.78 -22.20
CA HIS A 156 -16.69 -3.18 -22.48
C HIS A 156 -17.87 -4.09 -22.13
N SER A 157 -17.64 -5.20 -21.43
CA SER A 157 -18.70 -6.13 -21.03
C SER A 157 -19.62 -5.49 -19.97
N VAL A 158 -20.81 -6.07 -19.80
CA VAL A 158 -21.77 -5.62 -18.79
C VAL A 158 -21.16 -5.74 -17.38
N GLU A 159 -20.47 -6.85 -17.11
CA GLU A 159 -19.84 -7.14 -15.83
C GLU A 159 -18.74 -6.13 -15.50
N MET A 160 -17.88 -5.80 -16.47
CA MET A 160 -16.81 -4.81 -16.27
C MET A 160 -17.36 -3.40 -16.07
N ASN A 161 -18.42 -3.04 -16.80
CA ASN A 161 -19.08 -1.75 -16.61
C ASN A 161 -19.77 -1.65 -15.23
N GLN A 162 -20.42 -2.72 -14.78
CA GLN A 162 -21.01 -2.80 -13.43
C GLN A 162 -19.93 -2.70 -12.35
N LEU A 163 -18.80 -3.38 -12.53
CA LEU A 163 -17.65 -3.30 -11.63
C LEU A 163 -17.11 -1.86 -11.56
N ARG A 164 -16.86 -1.21 -12.70
CA ARG A 164 -16.39 0.20 -12.72
C ARG A 164 -17.38 1.15 -12.07
N ARG A 165 -18.68 0.95 -12.29
CA ARG A 165 -19.73 1.76 -11.65
C ARG A 165 -19.73 1.58 -10.15
N PHE A 166 -19.70 0.34 -9.66
CA PHE A 166 -19.59 0.05 -8.23
C PHE A 166 -18.35 0.73 -7.61
N LEU A 167 -17.19 0.65 -8.27
CA LEU A 167 -15.96 1.29 -7.79
C LEU A 167 -16.04 2.82 -7.80
N ALA A 168 -16.72 3.41 -8.78
CA ALA A 168 -16.91 4.86 -8.82
C ALA A 168 -17.91 5.34 -7.76
N ASP A 169 -18.98 4.58 -7.54
CA ASP A 169 -20.06 4.91 -6.60
C ASP A 169 -19.65 4.68 -5.12
N THR A 170 -18.48 4.08 -4.87
CA THR A 170 -17.98 3.74 -3.52
C THR A 170 -16.58 4.29 -3.22
N ILE A 171 -16.20 5.38 -3.87
CA ILE A 171 -14.88 6.02 -3.67
C ILE A 171 -14.66 6.45 -2.22
N ASP A 172 -15.71 6.97 -1.58
CA ASP A 172 -15.71 7.37 -0.17
C ASP A 172 -15.40 6.18 0.75
N LEU A 173 -16.06 5.05 0.56
CA LEU A 173 -15.83 3.83 1.34
C LEU A 173 -14.46 3.21 1.07
N GLN A 174 -13.95 3.31 -0.17
CA GLN A 174 -12.58 2.90 -0.47
C GLN A 174 -11.56 3.79 0.23
N ALA A 175 -11.82 5.09 0.34
CA ALA A 175 -10.96 6.02 1.07
C ALA A 175 -10.95 5.70 2.58
N GLU A 176 -12.11 5.42 3.17
CA GLU A 176 -12.21 4.93 4.55
C GLU A 176 -11.44 3.62 4.75
N PHE A 177 -11.52 2.69 3.79
CA PHE A 177 -10.76 1.45 3.85
C PHE A 177 -9.25 1.69 3.86
N LEU A 178 -8.74 2.64 3.08
CA LEU A 178 -7.31 2.99 3.08
C LEU A 178 -6.86 3.55 4.44
N VAL A 179 -7.70 4.36 5.09
CA VAL A 179 -7.44 4.85 6.46
C VAL A 179 -7.46 3.70 7.46
N ALA A 180 -8.49 2.85 7.44
CA ALA A 180 -8.60 1.70 8.32
C ALA A 180 -7.41 0.73 8.16
N ARG A 181 -6.91 0.57 6.92
CA ARG A 181 -5.70 -0.21 6.63
C ARG A 181 -4.46 0.40 7.30
N LEU A 182 -4.28 1.72 7.22
CA LEU A 182 -3.19 2.41 7.91
C LEU A 182 -3.29 2.20 9.43
N GLU A 183 -4.47 2.39 10.03
CA GLU A 183 -4.68 2.18 11.47
C GLU A 183 -4.31 0.75 11.90
N ALA A 184 -4.71 -0.25 11.12
CA ALA A 184 -4.36 -1.65 11.36
C ALA A 184 -2.86 -1.94 11.17
N ALA A 185 -2.14 -1.13 10.40
CA ALA A 185 -0.69 -1.28 10.17
C ALA A 185 0.15 -0.70 11.32
N LEU A 186 -0.32 0.37 12.00
CA LEU A 186 0.43 1.04 13.07
C LEU A 186 0.95 0.09 14.17
N PRO A 187 0.12 -0.76 14.80
CA PRO A 187 0.62 -1.67 15.84
C PRO A 187 1.61 -2.71 15.31
N LYS A 188 1.46 -3.14 14.04
CA LYS A 188 2.41 -4.08 13.42
C LYS A 188 3.77 -3.44 13.22
N MET A 189 3.80 -2.18 12.77
CA MET A 189 5.05 -1.43 12.58
C MET A 189 5.79 -1.24 13.90
N LEU A 190 5.09 -0.93 14.99
CA LEU A 190 5.73 -0.81 16.31
C LEU A 190 6.21 -2.13 16.88
N ALA A 191 5.51 -3.23 16.58
CA ALA A 191 5.94 -4.58 16.97
C ALA A 191 7.22 -5.00 16.22
N GLU A 192 7.31 -4.68 14.93
CA GLU A 192 8.48 -4.95 14.08
C GLU A 192 9.67 -4.03 14.39
N ALA A 193 9.43 -2.78 14.76
CA ALA A 193 10.47 -1.80 15.05
C ALA A 193 11.42 -2.28 16.16
N ALA A 194 12.72 -2.01 15.96
CA ALA A 194 13.72 -2.28 16.97
C ALA A 194 13.37 -1.56 18.28
N PRO A 195 13.67 -2.14 19.46
CA PRO A 195 13.32 -1.53 20.74
C PRO A 195 13.82 -0.09 20.90
N THR A 196 14.97 0.24 20.32
CA THR A 196 15.58 1.59 20.32
C THR A 196 14.83 2.59 19.45
N ASP A 197 14.19 2.14 18.37
CA ASP A 197 13.55 3.00 17.37
C ASP A 197 12.04 3.13 17.60
N ARG A 198 11.43 2.21 18.36
CA ARG A 198 9.97 2.15 18.58
C ARG A 198 9.38 3.46 19.09
N LEU A 199 10.06 4.14 20.03
CA LEU A 199 9.60 5.43 20.54
C LEU A 199 9.63 6.52 19.46
N ASN A 200 10.71 6.55 18.67
CA ASN A 200 10.81 7.49 17.55
C ASN A 200 9.70 7.22 16.53
N VAL A 201 9.53 5.98 16.10
CA VAL A 201 8.47 5.60 15.14
C VAL A 201 7.09 6.04 15.64
N GLN A 202 6.77 5.80 16.90
CA GLN A 202 5.53 6.26 17.51
C GLN A 202 5.38 7.79 17.44
N GLN A 203 6.43 8.54 17.82
CA GLN A 203 6.43 10.01 17.77
C GLN A 203 6.24 10.54 16.35
N GLN A 204 6.86 9.92 15.34
CA GLN A 204 6.74 10.37 13.96
C GLN A 204 5.35 10.07 13.37
N ILE A 205 4.74 8.94 13.75
CA ILE A 205 3.32 8.66 13.43
C ILE A 205 2.44 9.76 14.02
N GLU A 206 2.55 10.00 15.33
CA GLU A 206 1.75 11.02 16.02
C GLU A 206 1.95 12.40 15.38
N ARG A 207 3.19 12.79 15.08
CA ARG A 207 3.51 14.06 14.43
C ARG A 207 2.85 14.20 13.06
N LEU A 208 2.90 13.17 12.20
CA LEU A 208 2.30 13.22 10.87
C LEU A 208 0.76 13.21 10.91
N THR A 209 0.15 12.57 11.91
CA THR A 209 -1.31 12.54 12.05
C THR A 209 -1.94 13.88 12.42
N LYS A 210 -1.13 14.86 12.86
CA LYS A 210 -1.62 16.20 13.24
C LYS A 210 -1.93 17.12 12.06
N THR A 211 -1.47 16.78 10.85
CA THR A 211 -1.71 17.60 9.65
C THR A 211 -2.41 16.79 8.55
N PRO A 212 -3.28 17.43 7.73
CA PRO A 212 -3.90 16.75 6.59
C PRO A 212 -2.87 16.18 5.60
N GLN A 213 -1.76 16.90 5.38
CA GLN A 213 -0.68 16.49 4.48
C GLN A 213 0.07 15.27 5.03
N GLY A 214 0.38 15.25 6.33
CA GLY A 214 1.01 14.09 6.97
C GLY A 214 0.09 12.86 6.96
N CYS A 215 -1.20 13.04 7.25
CA CYS A 215 -2.19 11.96 7.14
C CYS A 215 -2.26 11.37 5.71
N TYR A 216 -2.32 12.24 4.71
CA TYR A 216 -2.27 11.81 3.30
C TYR A 216 -0.98 11.04 2.99
N ALA A 217 0.18 11.54 3.41
CA ALA A 217 1.47 10.90 3.17
C ALA A 217 1.53 9.50 3.78
N LEU A 218 1.05 9.33 5.01
CA LEU A 218 0.98 8.01 5.68
C LEU A 218 0.07 7.04 4.90
N VAL A 219 -1.15 7.46 4.56
CA VAL A 219 -2.13 6.61 3.85
C VAL A 219 -1.62 6.23 2.46
N ASP A 220 -1.17 7.22 1.69
CA ASP A 220 -0.69 7.01 0.33
C ASP A 220 0.58 6.15 0.32
N TYR A 221 1.51 6.33 1.26
CA TYR A 221 2.73 5.52 1.30
C TYR A 221 2.47 4.06 1.65
N VAL A 222 1.53 3.76 2.56
CA VAL A 222 1.09 2.37 2.81
C VAL A 222 0.48 1.77 1.54
N ASN A 223 -0.35 2.52 0.80
CA ASN A 223 -0.91 2.06 -0.46
C ASN A 223 0.17 1.84 -1.54
N PHE A 224 1.17 2.73 -1.58
CA PHE A 224 2.18 2.79 -2.62
C PHE A 224 3.33 1.80 -2.44
N LYS A 225 3.88 1.68 -1.22
CA LYS A 225 5.10 0.90 -0.92
C LYS A 225 4.93 -0.13 0.19
N GLY A 226 3.80 -0.11 0.88
CA GLY A 226 3.47 -1.06 1.94
C GLY A 226 3.90 -0.61 3.33
N GLU A 227 3.56 -1.44 4.31
CA GLU A 227 3.74 -1.18 5.74
C GLU A 227 5.23 -1.23 6.16
N GLY A 228 6.04 -2.04 5.48
CA GLY A 228 7.47 -2.21 5.80
C GLY A 228 7.75 -3.23 6.91
N VAL A 229 6.79 -4.12 7.18
CA VAL A 229 6.87 -5.16 8.23
C VAL A 229 7.23 -6.55 7.68
N LEU A 230 7.24 -6.72 6.36
CA LEU A 230 7.55 -8.00 5.74
C LEU A 230 9.05 -8.15 5.50
N HIS A 231 9.64 -9.21 6.05
CA HIS A 231 11.06 -9.53 5.86
C HIS A 231 11.42 -9.84 4.40
N SER A 232 10.44 -10.33 3.62
CA SER A 232 10.57 -10.54 2.17
C SER A 232 10.60 -9.23 1.37
N GLU A 233 10.30 -8.09 1.99
CA GLU A 233 10.36 -6.74 1.42
C GLU A 233 11.63 -6.00 1.84
N ARG A 234 12.76 -6.71 1.84
CA ARG A 234 14.07 -6.17 2.22
C ARG A 234 15.12 -6.56 1.19
N TYR A 235 15.98 -5.60 0.83
CA TYR A 235 17.22 -5.88 0.10
C TYR A 235 18.40 -5.64 1.03
N GLN A 236 19.27 -6.64 1.17
CA GLN A 236 20.40 -6.59 2.10
C GLN A 236 19.96 -6.25 3.55
N GLY A 237 18.83 -6.80 3.99
CA GLY A 237 18.24 -6.53 5.32
C GLY A 237 17.53 -5.17 5.45
N GLN A 238 17.64 -4.29 4.45
CA GLN A 238 17.05 -2.96 4.46
C GLN A 238 15.67 -2.96 3.78
N GLY A 239 14.64 -2.59 4.54
CA GLY A 239 13.29 -2.43 4.02
C GLY A 239 13.06 -1.07 3.32
N TRP A 240 11.88 -0.92 2.74
CA TRP A 240 11.46 0.28 2.02
C TRP A 240 10.00 0.69 2.24
N GLY A 241 9.31 0.08 3.21
CA GLY A 241 7.93 0.42 3.53
C GLY A 241 7.86 1.60 4.49
N LEU A 242 6.65 1.92 4.93
CA LEU A 242 6.38 3.08 5.80
C LEU A 242 7.23 3.06 7.08
N LEU A 243 7.41 1.89 7.72
CA LEU A 243 8.25 1.76 8.91
C LEU A 243 9.65 2.35 8.71
N GLN A 244 10.32 2.03 7.60
CA GLN A 244 11.68 2.51 7.34
C GLN A 244 11.76 4.01 7.06
N VAL A 245 10.68 4.61 6.56
CA VAL A 245 10.59 6.06 6.41
C VAL A 245 10.49 6.73 7.79
N LEU A 246 9.65 6.18 8.67
CA LEU A 246 9.45 6.69 10.03
C LEU A 246 10.72 6.53 10.90
N GLU A 247 11.43 5.41 10.75
CA GLU A 247 12.73 5.17 11.41
C GLU A 247 13.78 6.23 11.02
N ALA A 248 13.74 6.72 9.78
CA ALA A 248 14.68 7.72 9.25
C ALA A 248 14.29 9.18 9.56
N MET A 249 13.14 9.41 10.19
CA MET A 249 12.69 10.74 10.61
C MET A 249 13.07 10.98 12.07
N HIS A 250 13.54 12.18 12.39
CA HIS A 250 13.99 12.57 13.74
C HIS A 250 13.58 13.99 14.14
N GLY A 251 12.89 14.72 13.26
CA GLY A 251 12.37 16.05 13.58
C GLY A 251 11.21 16.04 14.58
N ASN A 252 10.89 17.23 15.07
CA ASN A 252 9.85 17.47 16.08
C ASN A 252 8.82 18.54 15.66
N SER A 253 9.13 19.34 14.63
CA SER A 253 8.25 20.40 14.12
C SER A 253 7.11 19.83 13.27
N GLU A 254 5.86 20.07 13.67
CA GLU A 254 4.67 19.61 12.93
C GLU A 254 4.59 20.22 11.52
N ALA A 255 5.01 21.48 11.36
CA ALA A 255 4.98 22.21 10.09
C ALA A 255 5.92 21.59 9.04
N GLU A 256 7.04 20.99 9.47
CA GLU A 256 8.05 20.40 8.58
C GLU A 256 7.87 18.89 8.41
N ALA A 257 6.86 18.29 9.06
CA ALA A 257 6.72 16.83 9.13
C ALA A 257 6.55 16.18 7.76
N ALA A 258 5.70 16.74 6.90
CA ALA A 258 5.48 16.23 5.55
C ALA A 258 6.73 16.38 4.65
N ASP A 259 7.47 17.48 4.80
CA ASP A 259 8.69 17.74 4.03
C ASP A 259 9.82 16.79 4.44
N GLU A 260 9.97 16.55 5.74
CA GLU A 260 10.92 15.58 6.26
C GLU A 260 10.54 14.15 5.83
N PHE A 261 9.25 13.81 5.88
CA PHE A 261 8.77 12.53 5.38
C PHE A 261 9.11 12.32 3.91
N ALA A 262 8.92 13.34 3.05
CA ALA A 262 9.30 13.27 1.64
C ALA A 262 10.81 13.05 1.43
N ARG A 263 11.66 13.73 2.23
CA ARG A 263 13.12 13.52 2.21
C ARG A 263 13.52 12.12 2.67
N ALA A 264 12.95 11.65 3.77
CA ALA A 264 13.20 10.31 4.30
C ALA A 264 12.76 9.23 3.30
N ALA A 265 11.56 9.37 2.72
CA ALA A 265 11.05 8.47 1.69
C ALA A 265 11.94 8.47 0.43
N THR A 266 12.44 9.63 0.01
CA THR A 266 13.40 9.75 -1.09
C THR A 266 14.68 8.96 -0.81
N ALA A 267 15.25 9.11 0.40
CA ALA A 267 16.45 8.38 0.79
C ALA A 267 16.22 6.86 0.82
N VAL A 268 15.10 6.42 1.42
CA VAL A 268 14.70 5.01 1.50
C VAL A 268 14.54 4.39 0.11
N LEU A 269 13.86 5.07 -0.81
CA LEU A 269 13.63 4.56 -2.17
C LEU A 269 14.89 4.58 -3.03
N THR A 270 15.76 5.57 -2.85
CA THR A 270 17.07 5.61 -3.51
C THR A 270 17.95 4.44 -3.06
N ARG A 271 18.00 4.18 -1.74
CA ARG A 271 18.68 3.01 -1.18
C ARG A 271 18.11 1.70 -1.69
N ARG A 272 16.78 1.57 -1.78
CA ARG A 272 16.12 0.38 -2.34
C ARG A 272 16.64 0.10 -3.75
N VAL A 273 16.64 1.09 -4.62
CA VAL A 273 17.09 0.93 -6.01
C VAL A 273 18.57 0.57 -6.07
N HIS A 274 19.40 1.20 -5.23
CA HIS A 274 20.83 0.86 -5.13
C HIS A 274 21.05 -0.61 -4.70
N ASN A 275 20.25 -1.10 -3.75
CA ASN A 275 20.35 -2.46 -3.23
C ASN A 275 19.60 -3.51 -4.08
N SER A 276 18.84 -3.07 -5.09
CA SER A 276 18.00 -3.96 -5.90
C SER A 276 18.87 -4.89 -6.76
N PRO A 277 18.49 -6.17 -6.90
CA PRO A 277 19.07 -7.04 -7.92
C PRO A 277 18.98 -6.40 -9.32
N PRO A 278 20.07 -6.38 -10.13
CA PRO A 278 20.10 -5.71 -11.42
C PRO A 278 18.99 -6.16 -12.39
N GLU A 279 18.63 -7.43 -12.35
CA GLU A 279 17.59 -8.04 -13.20
C GLU A 279 16.19 -7.47 -12.97
N ARG A 280 15.96 -6.77 -11.85
CA ARG A 280 14.68 -6.10 -11.57
C ARG A 280 14.56 -4.74 -12.25
N HIS A 281 15.67 -4.15 -12.66
CA HIS A 281 15.72 -2.86 -13.36
C HIS A 281 14.92 -1.75 -12.64
N GLU A 282 14.95 -1.70 -11.30
CA GLU A 282 14.10 -0.78 -10.53
C GLU A 282 14.41 0.70 -10.75
N SER A 283 15.62 1.02 -11.23
CA SER A 283 16.06 2.40 -11.52
C SER A 283 15.16 3.13 -12.51
N GLN A 284 14.49 2.40 -13.42
CA GLN A 284 13.55 2.98 -14.38
C GLN A 284 12.32 3.63 -13.71
N TRP A 285 11.98 3.20 -12.48
CA TRP A 285 10.80 3.70 -11.74
C TRP A 285 11.14 4.79 -10.73
N LEU A 286 12.41 4.92 -10.35
CA LEU A 286 12.85 5.83 -9.28
C LEU A 286 12.36 7.25 -9.51
N THR A 287 12.52 7.79 -10.72
CA THR A 287 12.08 9.15 -11.07
C THR A 287 10.59 9.38 -10.79
N GLY A 288 9.74 8.40 -11.13
CA GLY A 288 8.30 8.48 -10.86
C GLY A 288 7.99 8.39 -9.37
N TRP A 289 8.70 7.52 -8.64
CA TRP A 289 8.54 7.38 -7.21
C TRP A 289 8.97 8.65 -6.45
N LEU A 290 10.08 9.26 -6.83
CA LEU A 290 10.56 10.51 -6.24
C LEU A 290 9.58 11.66 -6.48
N ARG A 291 9.01 11.77 -7.69
CA ARG A 291 7.96 12.76 -7.98
C ARG A 291 6.74 12.57 -7.08
N ARG A 292 6.31 11.33 -6.84
CA ARG A 292 5.16 11.03 -5.98
C ARG A 292 5.42 11.44 -4.54
N VAL A 293 6.54 11.03 -3.94
CA VAL A 293 6.84 11.37 -2.53
C VAL A 293 7.11 12.85 -2.34
N ASN A 294 7.68 13.52 -3.34
CA ASN A 294 7.85 14.97 -3.30
C ASN A 294 6.52 15.72 -3.44
N SER A 295 5.42 15.11 -3.86
CA SER A 295 4.10 15.76 -3.87
C SER A 295 3.42 15.84 -2.50
N TYR A 296 4.07 15.29 -1.46
CA TYR A 296 3.56 15.27 -0.09
C TYR A 296 3.88 16.56 0.66
N ASN A 297 5.05 17.14 0.39
CA ASN A 297 5.30 18.54 0.74
C ASN A 297 4.28 19.39 -0.04
N GLY A 298 3.71 20.42 0.58
CA GLY A 298 2.71 21.25 -0.09
C GLY A 298 3.25 21.79 -1.41
N GLY A 299 2.79 21.24 -2.53
CA GLY A 299 3.10 21.69 -3.88
C GLY A 299 2.39 22.99 -4.22
#